data_AF-A0A1F5UCI4-F1
#
_entry.id   AF-A0A1F5UCI4-F1
#
_cell.length_a   1.000
_cell.length_b   1.000
_cell.length_c   1.000
_cell.angle_alpha   90.00
_cell.angle_beta   90.00
_cell.angle_gamma   90.00
#
_symmetry.space_group_name_H-M   'P 1'
#
loop_
_entity.id
_entity.type
_entity.pdbx_description
1 polymer ?
#
loop_
_entity_poly.entity_id
_entity_poly.type
_entity_poly.pdbx_seq_one_letter_code
_entity_poly.pdbx_strand_id
1 'polypeptide(L)'
;RSGIRMIDLLNKRVLSEKLENNLALKNFIIKNYYGEKTYNKEKLLKEYLGYGRQLKKYIKNTFSDLYQYVEENKRILFEGAQGTMLDIDFGTYPYVTSSNSTAGGASTGTGVGPGAIDRVIGVTKAYTTRVGEGPFPTELDNESGEMLRKKGHEYGATTGRPRRCGWFDAVVSKYSAMVNGLTGLALTKLDVLSGQTELKICVAYKIGKKIYKDFPADMDMLAAATPVYKTMKGWTEDLTGITKYADLPKNTKAYIKELEKLTGVKVTILSVGPDRSQTFILGKIWQK
;
A
#
# COMPACT_ATOMS: atom_id res chain seq x y z
N ARG A 1 -6.65 -23.92 -12.14
CA ARG A 1 -7.67 -23.52 -11.12
C ARG A 1 -7.77 -24.62 -10.07
N SER A 2 -6.86 -24.63 -9.09
CA SER A 2 -6.69 -25.75 -8.13
C SER A 2 -6.75 -25.30 -6.67
N GLY A 3 -7.25 -24.08 -6.41
CA GLY A 3 -7.30 -23.52 -5.05
C GLY A 3 -8.26 -24.26 -4.11
N ILE A 4 -7.85 -24.31 -2.84
CA ILE A 4 -8.72 -24.67 -1.70
C ILE A 4 -9.21 -23.36 -1.09
N ARG A 5 -10.52 -23.25 -0.84
CA ARG A 5 -11.20 -22.06 -0.29
C ARG A 5 -11.70 -22.35 1.13
N MET A 6 -12.04 -21.29 1.86
CA MET A 6 -12.56 -21.38 3.24
C MET A 6 -13.71 -22.38 3.40
N ILE A 7 -14.65 -22.43 2.45
CA ILE A 7 -15.80 -23.35 2.51
C ILE A 7 -15.41 -24.83 2.41
N ASP A 8 -14.29 -25.14 1.73
CA ASP A 8 -13.82 -26.51 1.56
C ASP A 8 -13.37 -27.10 2.91
N LEU A 9 -12.85 -26.26 3.83
CA LEU A 9 -12.44 -26.69 5.17
C LEU A 9 -13.60 -27.20 6.04
N LEU A 10 -14.86 -26.95 5.63
CA LEU A 10 -16.04 -27.47 6.31
C LEU A 10 -16.53 -28.81 5.74
N ASN A 11 -15.96 -29.26 4.61
CA ASN A 11 -16.38 -30.47 3.92
C ASN A 11 -15.21 -31.45 3.77
N LYS A 12 -15.17 -32.48 4.63
CA LYS A 12 -14.12 -33.51 4.64
C LYS A 12 -13.90 -34.16 3.27
N ARG A 13 -14.98 -34.48 2.55
CA ARG A 13 -14.89 -35.15 1.25
C ARG A 13 -14.20 -34.23 0.23
N VAL A 14 -14.70 -33.00 0.09
CA VAL A 14 -14.17 -32.02 -0.87
C VAL A 14 -12.74 -31.63 -0.55
N LEU A 15 -12.41 -31.38 0.73
CA LEU A 15 -11.03 -31.04 1.12
C LEU A 15 -10.07 -32.19 0.84
N SER A 16 -10.46 -33.44 1.13
CA SER A 16 -9.64 -34.62 0.87
C SER A 16 -9.35 -34.80 -0.62
N GLU A 17 -10.36 -34.68 -1.48
CA GLU A 17 -10.21 -34.76 -2.95
C GLU A 17 -9.28 -33.66 -3.49
N LYS A 18 -9.46 -32.42 -3.04
CA LYS A 18 -8.59 -31.30 -3.46
C LYS A 18 -7.15 -31.45 -2.97
N LEU A 19 -6.96 -31.93 -1.73
CA LEU A 19 -5.62 -32.20 -1.20
C LEU A 19 -4.91 -33.31 -1.98
N GLU A 20 -5.60 -34.40 -2.33
CA GLU A 20 -5.04 -35.48 -3.16
C GLU A 20 -4.46 -34.91 -4.46
N ASN A 21 -5.30 -34.20 -5.23
CA ASN A 21 -4.92 -33.65 -6.54
C ASN A 21 -3.79 -32.61 -6.41
N ASN A 22 -3.87 -31.72 -5.42
CA ASN A 22 -2.86 -30.67 -5.24
C ASN A 22 -1.53 -31.24 -4.78
N LEU A 23 -1.54 -32.20 -3.85
CA LEU A 23 -0.33 -32.80 -3.31
C LEU A 23 0.38 -33.69 -4.32
N ALA A 24 -0.33 -34.36 -5.22
CA ALA A 24 0.31 -35.11 -6.30
C ALA A 24 1.30 -34.23 -7.09
N LEU A 25 0.85 -33.05 -7.55
CA LEU A 25 1.71 -32.10 -8.27
C LEU A 25 2.71 -31.40 -7.35
N LYS A 26 2.28 -30.89 -6.19
CA LYS A 26 3.15 -30.09 -5.32
C LYS A 26 4.26 -30.93 -4.68
N ASN A 27 3.96 -32.15 -4.22
CA ASN A 27 5.00 -33.03 -3.68
C ASN A 27 5.96 -33.49 -4.77
N PHE A 28 5.50 -33.70 -6.01
CA PHE A 28 6.40 -33.98 -7.12
C PHE A 28 7.39 -32.83 -7.36
N ILE A 29 6.92 -31.59 -7.41
CA ILE A 29 7.78 -30.41 -7.59
C ILE A 29 8.74 -30.23 -6.39
N ILE A 30 8.20 -30.24 -5.16
CA ILE A 30 8.97 -30.06 -3.93
C ILE A 30 10.09 -31.09 -3.83
N LYS A 31 9.79 -32.37 -4.09
CA LYS A 31 10.77 -33.44 -4.01
C LYS A 31 11.77 -33.41 -5.15
N ASN A 32 11.30 -33.37 -6.40
CA ASN A 32 12.16 -33.66 -7.55
C ASN A 32 12.83 -32.42 -8.12
N TYR A 33 12.25 -31.24 -7.95
CA TYR A 33 12.84 -29.99 -8.43
C TYR A 33 13.61 -29.27 -7.31
N TYR A 34 13.02 -29.16 -6.12
CA TYR A 34 13.64 -28.45 -5.00
C TYR A 34 14.43 -29.35 -4.05
N GLY A 35 14.29 -30.68 -4.11
CA GLY A 35 15.01 -31.61 -3.23
C GLY A 35 14.50 -31.63 -1.77
N GLU A 36 13.29 -31.12 -1.52
CA GLU A 36 12.78 -30.83 -0.19
C GLU A 36 11.80 -31.90 0.33
N LYS A 37 11.52 -31.86 1.64
CA LYS A 37 10.56 -32.77 2.29
C LYS A 37 9.13 -32.50 1.81
N THR A 38 8.41 -33.59 1.52
CA THR A 38 7.02 -33.53 1.03
C THR A 38 6.00 -33.48 2.15
N TYR A 39 4.76 -33.11 1.80
CA TYR A 39 3.65 -33.03 2.74
C TYR A 39 2.80 -34.31 2.74
N ASN A 40 2.32 -34.69 3.92
CA ASN A 40 1.42 -35.83 4.09
C ASN A 40 -0.06 -35.37 4.09
N LYS A 41 -0.88 -36.03 3.28
CA LYS A 41 -2.29 -35.71 3.09
C LYS A 41 -3.10 -35.85 4.37
N GLU A 42 -2.96 -36.96 5.09
CA GLU A 42 -3.78 -37.26 6.28
C GLU A 42 -3.53 -36.25 7.40
N LYS A 43 -2.27 -35.84 7.59
CA LYS A 43 -1.88 -34.79 8.55
C LYS A 43 -2.53 -33.45 8.20
N LEU A 44 -2.37 -33.00 6.95
CA LEU A 44 -2.98 -31.74 6.48
C LEU A 44 -4.51 -31.78 6.57
N LEU A 45 -5.12 -32.89 6.16
CA LEU A 45 -6.57 -33.04 6.23
C LEU A 45 -7.08 -32.92 7.67
N LYS A 46 -6.44 -33.60 8.63
CA LYS A 46 -6.82 -33.53 10.05
C LYS A 46 -6.66 -32.12 10.61
N GLU A 47 -5.55 -31.47 10.32
CA GLU A 47 -5.20 -30.12 10.78
C GLU A 47 -6.18 -29.08 10.23
N TYR A 48 -6.37 -29.01 8.91
CA TYR A 48 -7.18 -27.98 8.27
C TYR A 48 -8.69 -28.18 8.50
N LEU A 49 -9.16 -29.41 8.71
CA LEU A 49 -10.51 -29.63 9.25
C LEU A 49 -10.64 -29.12 10.68
N GLY A 50 -9.57 -29.19 11.48
CA GLY A 50 -9.49 -28.59 12.80
C GLY A 50 -9.68 -27.08 12.76
N TYR A 51 -8.97 -26.40 11.85
CA TYR A 51 -9.14 -24.96 11.62
C TYR A 51 -10.54 -24.63 11.10
N GLY A 52 -11.06 -25.41 10.15
CA GLY A 52 -12.43 -25.29 9.66
C GLY A 52 -13.47 -25.29 10.78
N ARG A 53 -13.34 -26.21 11.75
CA ARG A 53 -14.25 -26.26 12.92
C ARG A 53 -14.20 -24.98 13.77
N GLN A 54 -13.01 -24.46 14.04
CA GLN A 54 -12.85 -23.24 14.85
C GLN A 54 -13.38 -21.99 14.12
N LEU A 55 -13.14 -21.91 12.82
CA LEU A 55 -13.50 -20.75 11.99
C LEU A 55 -14.94 -20.81 11.45
N LYS A 56 -15.63 -21.95 11.56
CA LYS A 56 -16.98 -22.18 11.01
C LYS A 56 -17.95 -21.04 11.30
N LYS A 57 -17.94 -20.50 12.52
CA LYS A 57 -18.86 -19.42 12.95
C LYS A 57 -18.64 -18.08 12.23
N TYR A 58 -17.51 -17.89 11.56
CA TYR A 58 -17.19 -16.68 10.80
C TYR A 58 -17.33 -16.87 9.29
N ILE A 59 -17.48 -18.10 8.80
CA ILE A 59 -17.62 -18.40 7.37
C ILE A 59 -19.07 -18.16 6.98
N LYS A 60 -19.30 -17.15 6.14
CA LYS A 60 -20.62 -16.80 5.60
C LYS A 60 -20.52 -16.23 4.19
N ASN A 61 -21.67 -16.03 3.55
CA ASN A 61 -21.76 -15.36 2.26
C ASN A 61 -21.61 -13.84 2.43
N THR A 62 -20.36 -13.37 2.48
CA THR A 62 -20.03 -11.96 2.69
C THR A 62 -20.54 -11.05 1.57
N PHE A 63 -20.72 -11.57 0.36
CA PHE A 63 -21.30 -10.81 -0.74
C PHE A 63 -22.74 -10.38 -0.43
N SER A 64 -23.58 -11.29 0.07
CA SER A 64 -24.97 -10.97 0.41
C SER A 64 -25.06 -9.90 1.51
N ASP A 65 -24.20 -9.98 2.53
CA ASP A 65 -24.15 -8.96 3.59
C ASP A 65 -23.75 -7.59 3.03
N LEU A 66 -22.68 -7.54 2.23
CA LEU A 66 -22.19 -6.29 1.65
C LEU A 66 -23.21 -5.68 0.70
N TYR A 67 -23.88 -6.50 -0.12
CA TYR A 67 -24.95 -6.03 -1.00
C TYR A 67 -26.09 -5.41 -0.20
N GLN A 68 -26.54 -6.05 0.87
CA GLN A 68 -27.56 -5.49 1.76
C GLN A 68 -27.09 -4.17 2.40
N TYR A 69 -25.84 -4.09 2.84
CA TYR A 69 -25.31 -2.85 3.43
C TYR A 69 -25.25 -1.70 2.43
N VAL A 70 -24.96 -1.99 1.16
CA VAL A 70 -25.01 -1.00 0.08
C VAL A 70 -26.44 -0.52 -0.16
N GLU A 71 -27.42 -1.42 -0.27
CA GLU A 71 -28.85 -1.07 -0.45
C GLU A 71 -29.40 -0.24 0.73
N GLU A 72 -28.94 -0.54 1.95
CA GLU A 72 -29.31 0.19 3.17
C GLU A 72 -28.56 1.52 3.34
N ASN A 73 -27.72 1.93 2.39
CA ASN A 73 -26.86 3.12 2.47
C ASN A 73 -26.00 3.15 3.75
N LYS A 74 -25.50 2.00 4.19
CA LYS A 74 -24.58 1.92 5.33
C LYS A 74 -23.19 2.37 4.93
N ARG A 75 -22.47 2.93 5.89
CA ARG A 75 -21.04 3.26 5.72
C ARG A 75 -20.21 1.99 5.72
N ILE A 76 -19.52 1.74 4.62
CA ILE A 76 -18.61 0.60 4.43
C ILE A 76 -17.20 1.16 4.20
N LEU A 77 -16.22 0.65 4.96
CA LEU A 77 -14.81 0.95 4.74
C LEU A 77 -14.12 -0.29 4.16
N PHE A 78 -13.55 -0.16 2.98
CA PHE A 78 -12.64 -1.15 2.43
C PHE A 78 -11.21 -0.79 2.82
N GLU A 79 -10.59 -1.64 3.62
CA GLU A 79 -9.19 -1.48 4.02
C GLU A 79 -8.29 -2.20 2.99
N GLY A 80 -7.53 -1.40 2.23
CA GLY A 80 -6.54 -1.92 1.30
C GLY A 80 -5.27 -2.40 2.02
N ALA A 81 -4.66 -3.46 1.50
CA ALA A 81 -3.34 -3.92 1.91
C ALA A 81 -2.31 -3.68 0.81
N GLN A 82 -1.03 -3.61 1.19
CA GLN A 82 0.07 -3.19 0.32
C GLN A 82 -0.15 -1.75 -0.23
N GLY A 83 0.49 -1.40 -1.34
CA GLY A 83 0.31 -0.12 -2.01
C GLY A 83 0.31 -0.29 -3.52
N THR A 84 -0.09 0.75 -4.26
CA THR A 84 -0.23 0.73 -5.72
C THR A 84 1.03 0.24 -6.44
N MET A 85 2.22 0.63 -5.95
CA MET A 85 3.47 0.23 -6.60
C MET A 85 3.85 -1.25 -6.41
N LEU A 86 3.06 -1.99 -5.64
CA LEU A 86 3.13 -3.44 -5.48
C LEU A 86 1.96 -4.16 -6.14
N ASP A 87 1.07 -3.45 -6.85
CA ASP A 87 -0.01 -4.06 -7.62
C ASP A 87 0.58 -4.95 -8.72
N ILE A 88 -0.05 -6.10 -9.00
CA ILE A 88 0.46 -7.06 -9.99
C ILE A 88 0.52 -6.49 -11.41
N ASP A 89 -0.40 -5.59 -11.76
CA ASP A 89 -0.51 -5.00 -13.11
C ASP A 89 0.08 -3.58 -13.16
N PHE A 90 -0.13 -2.80 -12.11
CA PHE A 90 0.21 -1.37 -12.06
C PHE A 90 1.42 -1.05 -11.17
N GLY A 91 2.06 -2.07 -10.60
CA GLY A 91 3.25 -1.92 -9.78
C GLY A 91 4.56 -2.04 -10.56
N THR A 92 5.67 -2.10 -9.83
CA THR A 92 7.01 -2.29 -10.42
C THR A 92 7.29 -3.76 -10.73
N TYR A 93 6.51 -4.39 -11.62
CA TYR A 93 6.65 -5.81 -11.96
C TYR A 93 8.08 -6.15 -12.44
N PRO A 94 8.74 -7.23 -11.96
CA PRO A 94 8.21 -8.34 -11.16
C PRO A 94 8.29 -8.14 -9.64
N TYR A 95 8.76 -6.98 -9.16
CA TYR A 95 8.91 -6.66 -7.74
C TYR A 95 7.60 -6.19 -7.11
N VAL A 96 6.56 -7.01 -7.22
CA VAL A 96 5.17 -6.72 -6.85
C VAL A 96 4.60 -7.86 -6.01
N THR A 97 3.41 -7.64 -5.44
CA THR A 97 2.62 -8.73 -4.87
C THR A 97 1.85 -9.48 -5.98
N SER A 98 1.20 -10.58 -5.62
CA SER A 98 0.49 -11.46 -6.57
C SER A 98 -1.02 -11.17 -6.65
N SER A 99 -1.42 -9.95 -6.30
CA SER A 99 -2.82 -9.50 -6.34
C SER A 99 -2.91 -8.03 -6.72
N ASN A 100 -4.12 -7.58 -7.06
CA ASN A 100 -4.39 -6.16 -7.24
C ASN A 100 -4.53 -5.48 -5.88
N SER A 101 -3.66 -4.50 -5.61
CA SER A 101 -3.68 -3.65 -4.40
C SER A 101 -4.28 -2.27 -4.69
N THR A 102 -4.63 -2.01 -5.95
CA THR A 102 -5.39 -0.82 -6.36
C THR A 102 -6.84 -0.85 -5.86
N ALA A 103 -7.49 0.32 -5.87
CA ALA A 103 -8.88 0.50 -5.43
C ALA A 103 -9.87 -0.40 -6.19
N GLY A 104 -9.59 -0.73 -7.45
CA GLY A 104 -10.40 -1.69 -8.23
C GLY A 104 -10.42 -3.10 -7.62
N GLY A 105 -9.38 -3.46 -6.85
CA GLY A 105 -9.32 -4.71 -6.08
C GLY A 105 -10.41 -4.82 -5.01
N ALA A 106 -10.96 -3.70 -4.53
CA ALA A 106 -12.09 -3.73 -3.60
C ALA A 106 -13.32 -4.36 -4.26
N SER A 107 -13.61 -4.04 -5.51
CA SER A 107 -14.74 -4.62 -6.24
C SER A 107 -14.55 -6.10 -6.52
N THR A 108 -13.41 -6.49 -7.11
CA THR A 108 -13.16 -7.90 -7.44
C THR A 108 -12.96 -8.78 -6.21
N GLY A 109 -12.44 -8.24 -5.12
CA GLY A 109 -12.21 -8.95 -3.86
C GLY A 109 -13.44 -9.13 -2.98
N THR A 110 -14.48 -8.29 -3.15
CA THR A 110 -15.66 -8.30 -2.27
C THR A 110 -16.99 -8.55 -3.00
N GLY A 111 -17.02 -8.38 -4.32
CA GLY A 111 -18.23 -8.49 -5.14
C GLY A 111 -19.08 -7.22 -5.17
N VAL A 112 -18.66 -6.14 -4.51
CA VAL A 112 -19.34 -4.84 -4.58
C VAL A 112 -19.04 -4.19 -5.94
N GLY A 113 -20.08 -3.78 -6.65
CA GLY A 113 -19.95 -3.16 -7.97
C GLY A 113 -19.12 -1.87 -7.91
N PRO A 114 -18.31 -1.56 -8.94
CA PRO A 114 -17.44 -0.39 -8.94
C PRO A 114 -18.20 0.94 -8.83
N GLY A 115 -19.45 0.99 -9.31
CA GLY A 115 -20.32 2.17 -9.17
C GLY A 115 -20.79 2.48 -7.75
N ALA A 116 -20.60 1.56 -6.80
CA ALA A 116 -20.94 1.75 -5.39
C ALA A 116 -19.76 2.27 -4.54
N ILE A 117 -18.61 2.57 -5.16
CA ILE A 117 -17.44 3.15 -4.47
C ILE A 117 -17.49 4.67 -4.61
N ASP A 118 -17.93 5.36 -3.56
CA ASP A 118 -18.08 6.83 -3.58
C ASP A 118 -16.76 7.59 -3.46
N ARG A 119 -15.85 7.06 -2.62
CA ARG A 119 -14.63 7.75 -2.18
C ARG A 119 -13.47 6.79 -2.15
N VAL A 120 -12.38 7.20 -2.78
CA VAL A 120 -11.08 6.51 -2.68
C VAL A 120 -10.09 7.45 -2.00
N ILE A 121 -9.56 7.04 -0.84
CA ILE A 121 -8.58 7.80 -0.07
C ILE A 121 -7.21 7.15 -0.23
N GLY A 122 -6.26 7.87 -0.83
CA GLY A 122 -4.88 7.42 -0.96
C GLY A 122 -4.08 7.75 0.29
N VAL A 123 -3.66 6.74 1.05
CA VAL A 123 -2.73 6.94 2.16
C VAL A 123 -1.33 7.10 1.60
N THR A 124 -0.71 8.25 1.83
CA THR A 124 0.65 8.54 1.39
C THR A 124 1.48 9.08 2.54
N LYS A 125 2.74 8.68 2.60
CA LYS A 125 3.72 9.25 3.54
C LYS A 125 4.27 10.55 2.95
N ALA A 126 4.74 11.46 3.79
CA ALA A 126 5.40 12.70 3.36
C ALA A 126 6.77 12.47 2.68
N TYR A 127 7.25 11.23 2.67
CA TYR A 127 8.47 10.75 2.01
C TYR A 127 8.23 9.31 1.54
N THR A 128 9.13 8.74 0.74
CA THR A 128 8.92 7.40 0.16
C THR A 128 9.73 6.34 0.89
N THR A 129 9.19 5.12 0.94
CA THR A 129 9.88 3.97 1.52
C THR A 129 9.62 2.71 0.72
N ARG A 130 10.61 1.81 0.64
CA ARG A 130 10.47 0.49 0.01
C ARG A 130 11.02 -0.61 0.91
N VAL A 131 10.36 -1.77 0.91
CA VAL A 131 10.87 -3.01 1.52
C VAL A 131 11.22 -3.98 0.38
N GLY A 132 12.37 -4.62 0.48
CA GLY A 132 12.84 -5.56 -0.54
C GLY A 132 13.44 -4.85 -1.76
N GLU A 133 13.57 -5.64 -2.82
CA GLU A 133 14.22 -5.25 -4.07
C GLU A 133 13.32 -4.45 -5.01
N GLY A 134 13.92 -3.98 -6.09
CA GLY A 134 13.28 -3.28 -7.21
C GLY A 134 13.60 -1.78 -7.26
N PRO A 135 13.31 -1.11 -8.40
CA PRO A 135 13.72 0.26 -8.65
C PRO A 135 13.16 1.24 -7.62
N PHE A 136 13.98 2.20 -7.20
CA PHE A 136 13.56 3.25 -6.28
C PHE A 136 14.29 4.57 -6.62
N PRO A 137 13.80 5.33 -7.61
CA PRO A 137 14.54 6.48 -8.14
C PRO A 137 14.90 7.55 -7.10
N THR A 138 14.06 7.73 -6.07
CA THR A 138 14.26 8.75 -5.04
C THR A 138 14.97 8.25 -3.79
N GLU A 139 15.52 7.02 -3.82
CA GLU A 139 16.28 6.45 -2.72
C GLU A 139 17.45 7.34 -2.29
N LEU A 140 17.71 7.36 -0.98
CA LEU A 140 18.77 8.13 -0.35
C LEU A 140 19.70 7.20 0.43
N ASP A 141 20.88 6.99 -0.10
CA ASP A 141 21.97 6.26 0.55
C ASP A 141 22.93 7.19 1.31
N ASN A 142 22.36 8.21 1.96
CA ASN A 142 23.11 9.25 2.68
C ASN A 142 22.47 9.55 4.04
N GLU A 143 23.01 10.56 4.73
CA GLU A 143 22.54 10.97 6.06
C GLU A 143 21.05 11.34 6.10
N SER A 144 20.52 11.95 5.04
CA SER A 144 19.09 12.26 4.95
C SER A 144 18.24 10.99 4.91
N GLY A 145 18.66 9.97 4.16
CA GLY A 145 18.00 8.68 4.11
C GLY A 145 18.00 7.96 5.47
N GLU A 146 19.13 7.98 6.17
CA GLU A 146 19.23 7.41 7.52
C GLU A 146 18.41 8.20 8.55
N MET A 147 18.35 9.52 8.42
CA MET A 147 17.51 10.37 9.26
C MET A 147 16.03 10.04 9.09
N LEU A 148 15.54 9.95 7.85
CA LEU A 148 14.16 9.53 7.56
C LEU A 148 13.85 8.15 8.13
N ARG A 149 14.80 7.22 8.00
CA ARG A 149 14.66 5.85 8.52
C ARG A 149 14.52 5.83 10.04
N LYS A 150 15.43 6.51 10.75
CA LYS A 150 15.45 6.57 12.22
C LYS A 150 14.21 7.27 12.77
N LYS A 151 13.95 8.50 12.34
CA LYS A 151 12.79 9.29 12.82
C LYS A 151 11.46 8.65 12.44
N GLY A 152 11.37 8.06 11.26
CA GLY A 152 10.17 7.38 10.78
C GLY A 152 9.95 5.98 11.35
N HIS A 153 10.86 5.46 12.18
CA HIS A 153 10.84 4.06 12.64
C HIS A 153 10.66 3.07 11.48
N GLU A 154 11.40 3.27 10.40
CA GLU A 154 11.22 2.52 9.16
C GLU A 154 11.98 1.18 9.18
N TYR A 155 11.49 0.29 10.04
CA TYR A 155 11.97 -1.08 10.20
C TYR A 155 10.80 -2.07 10.09
N GLY A 156 11.07 -3.27 9.58
CA GLY A 156 10.07 -4.34 9.46
C GLY A 156 9.60 -4.82 10.83
N ALA A 157 8.28 -4.92 11.04
CA ALA A 157 7.69 -5.26 12.34
C ALA A 157 8.12 -6.64 12.89
N THR A 158 8.32 -7.62 12.01
CA THR A 158 8.70 -8.98 12.41
C THR A 158 10.20 -9.23 12.28
N THR A 159 10.80 -8.76 11.18
CA THR A 159 12.19 -9.10 10.83
C THR A 159 13.21 -8.07 11.30
N GLY A 160 12.79 -6.88 11.71
CA GLY A 160 13.67 -5.76 12.03
C GLY A 160 14.43 -5.17 10.83
N ARG A 161 14.26 -5.72 9.61
CA ARG A 161 15.00 -5.26 8.43
C ARG A 161 14.72 -3.79 8.14
N PRO A 162 15.74 -2.96 7.89
CA PRO A 162 15.55 -1.55 7.59
C PRO A 162 14.84 -1.38 6.25
N ARG A 163 13.93 -0.41 6.16
CA ARG A 163 13.36 0.01 4.87
C ARG A 163 14.32 0.96 4.18
N ARG A 164 14.31 0.87 2.85
CA ARG A 164 14.90 1.87 1.95
C ARG A 164 14.06 3.15 2.07
N CYS A 165 14.71 4.31 2.17
CA CYS A 165 14.03 5.60 2.38
C CYS A 165 14.45 6.59 1.30
N GLY A 166 13.53 7.44 0.88
CA GLY A 166 13.74 8.39 -0.19
C GLY A 166 12.83 9.61 -0.07
N TRP A 167 13.13 10.66 -0.85
CA TRP A 167 12.27 11.85 -0.89
C TRP A 167 10.89 11.55 -1.47
N PHE A 168 9.92 12.43 -1.23
CA PHE A 168 8.59 12.28 -1.83
C PHE A 168 8.70 12.21 -3.35
N ASP A 169 8.08 11.20 -3.94
CA ASP A 169 8.03 11.00 -5.38
C ASP A 169 6.65 11.40 -5.92
N ALA A 170 6.58 12.59 -6.52
CA ALA A 170 5.33 13.09 -7.05
C ALA A 170 4.95 12.45 -8.40
N VAL A 171 5.91 11.87 -9.13
CA VAL A 171 5.64 11.13 -10.37
C VAL A 171 4.87 9.86 -10.02
N VAL A 172 5.37 9.08 -9.07
CA VAL A 172 4.70 7.88 -8.53
C VAL A 172 3.38 8.22 -7.86
N SER A 173 3.32 9.31 -7.08
CA SER A 173 2.11 9.68 -6.36
C SER A 173 1.00 10.16 -7.30
N LYS A 174 1.35 10.91 -8.35
CA LYS A 174 0.40 11.30 -9.42
C LYS A 174 -0.07 10.09 -10.21
N TYR A 175 0.84 9.18 -10.58
CA TYR A 175 0.47 7.91 -11.22
C TYR A 175 -0.51 7.11 -10.36
N SER A 176 -0.21 6.95 -9.07
CA SER A 176 -1.07 6.27 -8.11
C SER A 176 -2.43 6.95 -7.96
N ALA A 177 -2.47 8.29 -8.01
CA ALA A 177 -3.70 9.05 -7.99
C ALA A 177 -4.61 8.73 -9.18
N MET A 178 -4.04 8.70 -10.39
CA MET A 178 -4.78 8.43 -11.62
C MET A 178 -5.29 6.99 -11.68
N VAL A 179 -4.43 6.00 -11.40
CA VAL A 179 -4.79 4.57 -11.46
C VAL A 179 -5.95 4.23 -10.52
N ASN A 180 -5.97 4.84 -9.33
CA ASN A 180 -6.98 4.54 -8.30
C ASN A 180 -8.20 5.46 -8.36
N GLY A 181 -8.21 6.49 -9.21
CA GLY A 181 -9.26 7.51 -9.18
C GLY A 181 -9.35 8.20 -7.80
N LEU A 182 -8.21 8.58 -7.23
CA LEU A 182 -8.17 9.11 -5.86
C LEU A 182 -9.01 10.38 -5.71
N THR A 183 -9.85 10.37 -4.68
CA THR A 183 -10.77 11.47 -4.37
C THR A 183 -10.28 12.31 -3.18
N GLY A 184 -9.23 11.86 -2.50
CA GLY A 184 -8.57 12.53 -1.39
C GLY A 184 -7.29 11.81 -0.98
N LEU A 185 -6.38 12.51 -0.32
CA LEU A 185 -5.16 11.97 0.27
C LEU A 185 -5.26 11.97 1.79
N ALA A 186 -4.77 10.91 2.40
CA ALA A 186 -4.35 10.88 3.79
C ALA A 186 -2.83 11.02 3.85
N LEU A 187 -2.34 12.22 4.10
CA LEU A 187 -0.91 12.51 4.21
C LEU A 187 -0.44 12.20 5.64
N THR A 188 0.56 11.34 5.76
CA THR A 188 1.04 10.82 7.05
C THR A 188 2.54 11.06 7.24
N LYS A 189 2.99 10.95 8.49
CA LYS A 189 4.41 11.07 8.87
C LYS A 189 5.05 12.39 8.43
N LEU A 190 4.29 13.49 8.49
CA LEU A 190 4.81 14.80 8.15
C LEU A 190 5.82 15.30 9.19
N ASP A 191 5.63 14.91 10.45
CA ASP A 191 6.51 15.13 11.61
C ASP A 191 7.93 14.60 11.40
N VAL A 192 8.09 13.52 10.65
CA VAL A 192 9.42 12.94 10.33
C VAL A 192 10.31 13.94 9.59
N LEU A 193 9.72 14.88 8.84
CA LEU A 193 10.44 15.91 8.09
C LEU A 193 10.84 17.12 8.95
N SER A 194 10.39 17.22 10.20
CA SER A 194 10.79 18.31 11.11
C SER A 194 12.29 18.30 11.39
N GLY A 195 12.87 19.50 11.48
CA GLY A 195 14.31 19.70 11.68
C GLY A 195 15.12 19.74 10.38
N GLN A 196 14.48 19.72 9.22
CA GLN A 196 15.14 19.87 7.91
C GLN A 196 15.09 21.33 7.46
N THR A 197 16.21 21.88 7.00
CA THR A 197 16.26 23.23 6.42
C THR A 197 15.74 23.27 4.98
N GLU A 198 15.95 22.17 4.25
CA GLU A 198 15.49 21.98 2.88
C GLU A 198 14.84 20.61 2.71
N LEU A 199 13.80 20.57 1.87
CA LEU A 199 13.12 19.36 1.45
C LEU A 199 13.14 19.25 -0.07
N LYS A 200 13.18 18.03 -0.58
CA LYS A 200 13.14 17.76 -2.01
C LYS A 200 11.89 16.96 -2.36
N ILE A 201 11.31 17.27 -3.51
CA ILE A 201 10.20 16.53 -4.10
C ILE A 201 10.63 16.14 -5.52
N CYS A 202 10.59 14.85 -5.85
CA CYS A 202 10.83 14.43 -7.23
C CYS A 202 9.62 14.80 -8.09
N VAL A 203 9.84 15.58 -9.14
CA VAL A 203 8.81 16.11 -10.03
C VAL A 203 8.88 15.56 -11.45
N ALA A 204 9.98 14.89 -11.78
CA ALA A 204 10.22 14.26 -13.07
C ALA A 204 11.39 13.27 -12.95
N TYR A 205 11.52 12.39 -13.94
CA TYR A 205 12.66 11.49 -14.10
C TYR A 205 13.49 11.90 -15.31
N LYS A 206 14.81 11.97 -15.13
CA LYS A 206 15.76 12.08 -16.22
C LYS A 206 16.25 10.69 -16.58
N ILE A 207 16.02 10.28 -17.83
CA ILE A 207 16.48 9.00 -18.37
C ILE A 207 17.29 9.31 -19.63
N GLY A 208 18.60 9.12 -19.55
CA GLY A 208 19.54 9.63 -20.55
C GLY A 208 19.45 11.15 -20.68
N LYS A 209 19.08 11.63 -21.89
CA LYS A 209 18.94 13.07 -22.19
C LYS A 209 17.49 13.58 -22.09
N LYS A 210 16.51 12.71 -21.85
CA LYS A 210 15.08 13.05 -21.84
C LYS A 210 14.55 13.21 -20.41
N ILE A 211 13.59 14.11 -20.25
CA ILE A 211 12.86 14.33 -18.99
C ILE A 211 11.43 13.80 -19.15
N TYR A 212 11.03 12.89 -18.26
CA TYR A 212 9.72 12.28 -18.21
C TYR A 212 8.98 12.76 -16.97
N LYS A 213 7.73 13.20 -17.13
CA LYS A 213 6.86 13.61 -16.01
C LYS A 213 5.84 12.55 -15.62
N ASP A 214 5.75 11.49 -16.43
CA ASP A 214 4.86 10.37 -16.21
C ASP A 214 5.68 9.14 -15.82
N PHE A 215 5.05 8.24 -15.08
CA PHE A 215 5.68 7.02 -14.61
C PHE A 215 5.97 6.07 -15.79
N PRO A 216 7.21 5.59 -15.98
CA PRO A 216 7.55 4.72 -17.09
C PRO A 216 6.96 3.33 -16.91
N ALA A 217 6.45 2.74 -18.00
CA ALA A 217 5.99 1.35 -18.01
C ALA A 217 7.15 0.34 -18.05
N ASP A 218 8.32 0.77 -18.54
CA ASP A 218 9.53 -0.05 -18.61
C ASP A 218 10.33 0.07 -17.31
N MET A 219 10.64 -1.07 -16.68
CA MET A 219 11.37 -1.12 -15.42
C MET A 219 12.87 -0.86 -15.58
N ASP A 220 13.46 -1.16 -16.74
CA ASP A 220 14.86 -0.82 -16.99
C ASP A 220 15.02 0.70 -17.12
N MET A 221 14.02 1.35 -17.76
CA MET A 221 13.91 2.81 -17.76
C MET A 221 13.76 3.39 -16.35
N LEU A 222 12.93 2.77 -15.50
CA LEU A 222 12.76 3.20 -14.11
C LEU A 222 14.03 3.00 -13.28
N ALA A 223 14.74 1.89 -13.49
CA ALA A 223 16.01 1.59 -12.81
C ALA A 223 17.11 2.58 -13.20
N ALA A 224 17.14 3.02 -14.46
CA ALA A 224 18.08 4.03 -14.96
C ALA A 224 17.65 5.48 -14.65
N ALA A 225 16.48 5.69 -14.04
CA ALA A 225 15.94 7.02 -13.80
C ALA A 225 16.71 7.78 -12.73
N THR A 226 17.17 8.98 -13.08
CA THR A 226 17.68 9.95 -12.11
C THR A 226 16.55 10.92 -11.72
N PRO A 227 16.23 11.10 -10.43
CA PRO A 227 15.16 11.99 -10.00
C PRO A 227 15.53 13.46 -10.25
N VAL A 228 14.58 14.22 -10.82
CA VAL A 228 14.65 15.68 -10.92
C VAL A 228 13.88 16.27 -9.75
N TYR A 229 14.57 17.02 -8.90
CA TYR A 229 14.01 17.54 -7.67
C TYR A 229 13.57 19.00 -7.79
N LYS A 230 12.41 19.30 -7.18
CA LYS A 230 12.06 20.64 -6.72
C LYS A 230 12.49 20.77 -5.25
N THR A 231 13.32 21.75 -4.95
CA THR A 231 13.70 22.09 -3.57
C THR A 231 12.67 23.03 -2.95
N MET A 232 12.33 22.80 -1.70
CA MET A 232 11.47 23.65 -0.88
C MET A 232 12.14 23.92 0.46
N LYS A 233 11.82 25.06 1.08
CA LYS A 233 12.23 25.32 2.46
C LYS A 233 11.54 24.32 3.40
N GLY A 234 12.32 23.71 4.29
CA GLY A 234 11.80 22.86 5.35
C GLY A 234 11.35 23.67 6.57
N TRP A 235 11.29 23.01 7.73
CA TRP A 235 10.88 23.60 9.01
C TRP A 235 11.63 22.92 10.15
N THR A 236 11.87 23.67 11.23
CA THR A 236 12.58 23.17 12.42
C THR A 236 11.64 22.86 13.57
N GLU A 237 10.41 23.38 13.51
CA GLU A 237 9.36 23.23 14.51
C GLU A 237 8.92 21.77 14.63
N ASP A 238 8.66 21.34 15.87
CA ASP A 238 8.01 20.06 16.17
C ASP A 238 6.51 20.16 15.85
N LEU A 239 6.01 19.21 15.06
CA LEU A 239 4.60 19.16 14.67
C LEU A 239 3.75 18.29 15.59
N THR A 240 4.36 17.45 16.43
CA THR A 240 3.66 16.39 17.17
C THR A 240 2.68 16.93 18.23
N GLY A 241 2.92 18.13 18.74
CA GLY A 241 2.02 18.83 19.67
C GLY A 241 0.90 19.65 18.99
N ILE A 242 0.90 19.76 17.65
CA ILE A 242 -0.07 20.59 16.94
C ILE A 242 -1.40 19.84 16.82
N THR A 243 -2.49 20.52 17.17
CA THR A 243 -3.85 19.93 17.16
C THR A 243 -4.77 20.52 16.09
N LYS A 244 -4.33 21.56 15.38
CA LYS A 244 -5.11 22.24 14.33
C LYS A 244 -4.25 22.60 13.13
N TYR A 245 -4.79 22.41 11.92
CA TYR A 245 -4.11 22.77 10.67
C TYR A 245 -3.67 24.24 10.62
N ALA A 246 -4.48 25.14 11.19
CA ALA A 246 -4.19 26.57 11.23
C ALA A 246 -2.90 26.91 11.99
N ASP A 247 -2.44 26.04 12.87
CA ASP A 247 -1.25 26.27 13.70
C ASP A 247 0.03 25.68 13.07
N LEU A 248 -0.09 24.97 11.93
CA LEU A 248 1.09 24.44 11.23
C LEU A 248 1.99 25.56 10.71
N PRO A 249 3.32 25.37 10.72
CA PRO A 249 4.27 26.33 10.15
C PRO A 249 3.98 26.65 8.69
N LYS A 250 4.35 27.86 8.26
CA LYS A 250 4.10 28.34 6.90
C LYS A 250 4.73 27.43 5.84
N ASN A 251 5.95 26.96 6.08
CA ASN A 251 6.66 26.07 5.15
C ASN A 251 6.03 24.68 5.09
N THR A 252 5.54 24.17 6.22
CA THR A 252 4.77 22.92 6.30
C THR A 252 3.50 22.99 5.44
N LYS A 253 2.71 24.07 5.58
CA LYS A 253 1.53 24.30 4.74
C LYS A 253 1.88 24.45 3.25
N ALA A 254 3.00 25.12 2.94
CA ALA A 254 3.46 25.27 1.57
C ALA A 254 3.85 23.92 0.94
N TYR A 255 4.53 23.05 1.71
CA TYR A 255 4.86 21.70 1.28
C TYR A 255 3.61 20.88 0.96
N ILE A 256 2.63 20.86 1.87
CA ILE A 256 1.34 20.19 1.66
C ILE A 256 0.67 20.68 0.37
N LYS A 257 0.56 22.00 0.18
CA LYS A 257 -0.05 22.59 -1.03
C LYS A 257 0.70 22.21 -2.30
N GLU A 258 2.03 22.08 -2.25
CA GLU A 258 2.80 21.62 -3.40
C GLU A 258 2.54 20.14 -3.70
N LEU A 259 2.45 19.28 -2.68
CA LEU A 259 2.07 17.87 -2.88
C LEU A 259 0.68 17.76 -3.50
N GLU A 260 -0.30 18.52 -3.04
CA GLU A 260 -1.64 18.57 -3.65
C GLU A 260 -1.58 18.99 -5.13
N LYS A 261 -0.78 20.02 -5.44
CA LYS A 261 -0.62 20.52 -6.81
C LYS A 261 0.00 19.46 -7.73
N LEU A 262 1.06 18.78 -7.28
CA LEU A 262 1.79 17.83 -8.10
C LEU A 262 1.03 16.51 -8.29
N THR A 263 0.30 16.07 -7.26
CA THR A 263 -0.53 14.85 -7.32
C THR A 263 -1.87 15.08 -8.00
N GLY A 264 -2.37 16.32 -8.00
CA GLY A 264 -3.72 16.66 -8.47
C GLY A 264 -4.82 16.28 -7.49
N VAL A 265 -4.49 15.89 -6.26
CA VAL A 265 -5.46 15.40 -5.25
C VAL A 265 -5.33 16.19 -3.95
N LYS A 266 -6.47 16.56 -3.35
CA LYS A 266 -6.50 17.28 -2.08
C LYS A 266 -6.18 16.40 -0.88
N VAL A 267 -5.44 16.95 0.08
CA VAL A 267 -5.22 16.32 1.39
C VAL A 267 -6.47 16.51 2.24
N THR A 268 -7.22 15.42 2.45
CA THR A 268 -8.45 15.41 3.24
C THR A 268 -8.22 14.90 4.66
N ILE A 269 -7.14 14.15 4.87
CA ILE A 269 -6.69 13.68 6.18
C ILE A 269 -5.20 14.01 6.30
N LEU A 270 -4.79 14.56 7.44
CA LEU A 270 -3.40 14.89 7.71
C LEU A 270 -2.98 14.33 9.06
N SER A 271 -1.88 13.59 9.13
CA SER A 271 -1.28 13.11 10.38
C SER A 271 0.09 13.75 10.60
N VAL A 272 0.30 14.25 11.82
CA VAL A 272 1.55 14.85 12.31
C VAL A 272 2.15 14.03 13.46
N GLY A 273 1.82 12.75 13.53
CA GLY A 273 2.34 11.82 14.52
C GLY A 273 1.58 10.50 14.53
N PRO A 274 2.06 9.53 15.32
CA PRO A 274 1.51 8.17 15.36
C PRO A 274 0.16 8.05 16.08
N ASP A 275 -0.18 8.99 16.97
CA ASP A 275 -1.40 8.91 17.77
C ASP A 275 -2.64 9.37 17.00
N ARG A 276 -3.80 8.80 17.36
CA ARG A 276 -5.10 9.16 16.75
C ARG A 276 -5.44 10.63 16.93
N SER A 277 -5.06 11.22 18.07
CA SER A 277 -5.27 12.66 18.37
C SER A 277 -4.44 13.58 17.48
N GLN A 278 -3.40 13.06 16.82
CA GLN A 278 -2.50 13.80 15.93
C GLN A 278 -2.95 13.74 14.46
N THR A 279 -4.22 13.40 14.22
CA THR A 279 -4.82 13.30 12.89
C THR A 279 -5.92 14.36 12.70
N PHE A 280 -5.80 15.18 11.66
CA PHE A 280 -6.76 16.21 11.29
C PHE A 280 -7.62 15.75 10.11
N ILE A 281 -8.93 15.96 10.23
CA ILE A 281 -9.86 15.81 9.10
C ILE A 281 -10.07 17.19 8.47
N LEU A 282 -9.55 17.38 7.26
CA LEU A 282 -9.56 18.65 6.53
C LEU A 282 -10.67 18.74 5.48
N GLY A 283 -11.25 17.60 5.11
CA GLY A 283 -12.31 17.53 4.09
C GLY A 283 -13.26 16.36 4.34
N LYS A 284 -14.23 16.18 3.44
CA LYS A 284 -15.18 15.06 3.51
C LYS A 284 -14.47 13.73 3.21
N ILE A 285 -14.58 12.80 4.15
CA ILE A 285 -14.07 11.43 4.00
C ILE A 285 -15.18 10.41 3.76
N TRP A 286 -16.43 10.77 4.11
CA TRP A 286 -17.65 10.01 3.83
C TRP A 286 -18.52 10.79 2.85
N GLN A 287 -19.10 10.09 1.87
CA GLN A 287 -20.26 10.57 1.14
C GLN A 287 -21.53 10.18 1.94
N LYS A 288 -22.64 10.91 1.74
CA LYS A 288 -23.86 10.77 2.56
C LYS A 288 -24.36 9.34 2.60
#